data_AF-F2QXU2-F1
#
_entry.id   AF-F2QXU2-F1
#
_cell.length_a   1.000
_cell.length_b   1.000
_cell.length_c   1.000
_cell.angle_alpha   90.00
_cell.angle_beta   90.00
_cell.angle_gamma   90.00
#
_symmetry.space_group_name_H-M   'P 1'
#
loop_
_entity.id
_entity.type
_entity.pdbx_description
1 polymer ?
#
loop_
_entity_poly.entity_id
_entity_poly.type
_entity_poly.pdbx_seq_one_letter_code
_entity_poly.pdbx_strand_id
1 'polypeptide(L)'
;MTDINVKYSLPGIMRYLQEQFTAMERNRIVNDLEINSLQSKILELEGQRNALKIMNKKLLTKLQILEDAIGKESDPNDETKHSDDLHPTDLDDMGVKKFVESKNFLTTATCEILYLLDSPKMEHSNNLIDHHHITFKGKQDLKTIFNQQVSGLRHVRVLGHLVLLSASYDAKSIFQIWDYTTSELKVTLPIAGDVVDIFAHSEYALIVGESQTTVFQNYSLVNIFPDLNVIDLFNKKVLLQSNGCTSVVEIRQILEEGTREGVDIPTFSGLRQAQFLNDNELIIPDRERDLVLFNFSNGEQRVVSSVLPFGWINHGGLVVVNQLVVVRFTPSELLYFHTGVSTQAKKTSIPGLILFAVNEHHKVVAVTSDNQLLQYQYSRELDRLELISSYSSTPVKLDPASRLIYSEDAIFICNKSQGTLSVMLV
;
A
#
# COMPACT_ATOMS: atom_id res chain seq x y z
N MET A 1 22.16 39.16 42.88
CA MET A 1 20.79 39.71 42.80
C MET A 1 20.30 39.41 41.39
N THR A 2 19.33 38.54 41.11
CA THR A 2 18.34 37.81 41.90
C THR A 2 17.98 36.56 41.08
N ASP A 3 18.18 35.36 41.63
CA ASP A 3 17.59 34.14 41.08
C ASP A 3 16.07 34.25 41.20
N ILE A 4 15.39 34.46 40.08
CA ILE A 4 13.94 34.41 40.00
C ILE A 4 13.57 32.93 40.03
N ASN A 5 13.54 32.36 41.22
CA ASN A 5 13.00 31.02 41.46
C ASN A 5 11.48 31.11 41.33
N VAL A 6 10.98 30.96 40.11
CA VAL A 6 9.54 30.86 39.82
C VAL A 6 9.04 29.56 40.43
N LYS A 7 8.50 29.66 41.64
CA LYS A 7 7.81 28.56 42.32
C LYS A 7 6.52 28.25 41.57
N TYR A 8 6.60 27.36 40.59
CA TYR A 8 5.41 26.78 40.00
C TYR A 8 4.70 25.94 41.07
N SER A 9 3.50 26.37 41.46
CA SER A 9 2.66 25.59 42.37
C SER A 9 2.03 24.44 41.59
N LEU A 10 1.97 23.24 42.19
CA LEU A 10 1.32 22.07 41.57
C LEU A 10 -0.11 22.38 41.06
N PRO A 11 -0.95 23.15 41.78
CA PRO A 11 -2.24 23.59 41.26
C PRO A 11 -2.14 24.48 40.00
N GLY A 12 -1.13 25.35 39.93
CA GLY A 12 -0.88 26.18 38.75
C GLY A 12 -0.43 25.38 37.53
N ILE A 13 0.43 24.38 37.73
CA ILE A 13 0.86 23.46 36.68
C ILE A 13 -0.33 22.60 36.19
N MET A 14 -1.14 22.07 37.12
CA MET A 14 -2.34 21.31 36.75
C MET A 14 -3.32 22.14 35.95
N ARG A 15 -3.55 23.39 36.37
CA ARG A 15 -4.43 24.31 35.65
C ARG A 15 -3.89 24.60 34.24
N TYR A 16 -2.60 24.87 34.11
CA TYR A 16 -1.97 25.08 32.81
C TYR A 16 -2.10 23.86 31.90
N LEU A 17 -1.84 22.65 32.42
CA LEU A 17 -1.98 21.41 31.65
C LEU A 17 -3.43 21.15 31.24
N GLN A 18 -4.41 21.47 32.08
CA GLN A 18 -5.83 21.38 31.73
C GLN A 18 -6.23 22.38 30.64
N GLU A 19 -5.72 23.63 30.72
CA GLU A 19 -5.93 24.64 29.68
C GLU A 19 -5.30 24.19 28.34
N GLN A 20 -4.07 23.66 28.37
CA GLN A 20 -3.40 23.12 27.17
C GLN A 20 -4.13 21.90 26.60
N PHE A 21 -4.58 20.97 27.44
CA PHE A 21 -5.35 19.81 27.02
C PHE A 21 -6.67 20.23 26.35
N THR A 22 -7.39 21.19 26.95
CA THR A 22 -8.64 21.71 26.39
C THR A 22 -8.42 22.44 25.07
N ALA A 23 -7.34 23.20 24.94
CA ALA A 23 -6.97 23.87 23.69
C ALA A 23 -6.64 22.85 22.59
N MET A 24 -5.90 21.79 22.93
CA MET A 24 -5.57 20.71 22.01
C MET A 24 -6.83 19.96 21.55
N GLU A 25 -7.73 19.63 22.47
CA GLU A 25 -8.97 18.91 22.13
C GLU A 25 -9.89 19.77 21.26
N ARG A 26 -9.97 21.09 21.53
CA ARG A 26 -10.69 22.02 20.65
C ARG A 26 -10.10 22.05 19.24
N ASN A 27 -8.77 22.14 19.13
CA ASN A 27 -8.11 22.16 17.82
C ASN A 27 -8.33 20.86 17.06
N ARG A 28 -8.27 19.71 17.75
CA ARG A 28 -8.59 18.41 17.16
C ARG A 28 -10.02 18.37 16.62
N ILE A 29 -11.02 18.80 17.40
CA ILE A 29 -12.42 18.83 16.98
C ILE A 29 -12.61 19.73 15.75
N VAL A 30 -11.99 20.90 15.72
CA VAL A 30 -12.05 21.81 14.57
C VAL A 30 -11.44 21.16 13.33
N ASN A 31 -10.28 20.52 13.47
CA ASN A 31 -9.62 19.84 12.37
C ASN A 31 -10.45 18.66 11.84
N ASP A 32 -11.06 17.87 12.73
CA ASP A 32 -11.95 16.77 12.36
C ASP A 32 -13.19 17.29 11.60
N LEU A 33 -13.74 18.44 12.00
CA LEU A 33 -14.85 19.08 11.28
C LEU A 33 -14.44 19.60 9.89
N GLU A 34 -13.25 20.18 9.78
CA GLU A 34 -12.69 20.63 8.50
C GLU A 34 -12.47 19.45 7.55
N ILE A 35 -11.88 18.35 8.04
CA ILE A 35 -11.68 17.12 7.28
C ILE A 35 -13.02 16.57 6.79
N ASN A 36 -14.02 16.45 7.68
CA ASN A 36 -15.34 15.96 7.31
C ASN A 36 -16.05 16.85 6.28
N SER A 37 -15.92 18.17 6.42
CA SER A 37 -16.44 19.13 5.43
C SER A 37 -15.78 18.95 4.06
N LEU A 38 -14.46 18.77 4.03
CA LEU A 38 -13.72 18.54 2.78
C LEU A 38 -14.08 17.20 2.14
N GLN A 39 -14.21 16.12 2.93
CA GLN A 39 -14.64 14.82 2.44
C GLN A 39 -16.04 14.86 1.82
N SER A 40 -16.98 15.56 2.46
CA SER A 40 -18.33 15.76 1.91
C SER A 40 -18.29 16.51 0.58
N LYS A 41 -17.43 17.53 0.47
CA LYS A 41 -17.26 18.29 -0.78
C LYS A 41 -16.63 17.44 -1.90
N ILE A 42 -15.67 16.58 -1.57
CA ILE A 42 -15.08 15.65 -2.53
C ILE A 42 -16.16 14.72 -3.08
N LEU A 43 -17.00 14.14 -2.22
CA LEU A 43 -18.07 13.23 -2.63
C LEU A 43 -19.09 13.93 -3.53
N GLU A 44 -19.46 15.18 -3.22
CA GLU A 44 -20.32 16.00 -4.08
C GLU A 44 -19.69 16.23 -5.48
N LEU A 45 -18.41 16.61 -5.52
CA LEU A 45 -17.69 16.87 -6.77
C LEU A 45 -17.49 15.59 -7.59
N GLU A 46 -17.25 14.45 -6.95
CA GLU A 46 -17.19 13.15 -7.62
C GLU A 46 -18.53 12.76 -8.22
N GLY A 47 -19.64 13.01 -7.50
CA GLY A 47 -21.00 12.84 -8.00
C GLY A 47 -21.26 13.70 -9.25
N GLN A 48 -20.90 14.99 -9.20
CA GLN A 48 -21.03 15.91 -10.34
C GLN A 48 -20.18 15.45 -11.53
N ARG A 49 -18.92 15.07 -11.30
CA ARG A 49 -18.01 14.55 -12.33
C ARG A 49 -18.60 13.31 -13.01
N ASN A 50 -19.16 12.39 -12.23
CA ASN A 50 -19.75 11.17 -12.75
C ASN A 50 -21.03 11.47 -13.57
N ALA A 51 -21.88 12.40 -13.11
CA ALA A 51 -23.04 12.86 -13.87
C ALA A 51 -22.65 13.50 -15.21
N LEU A 52 -21.61 14.36 -15.21
CA LEU A 52 -21.04 14.95 -16.42
C LEU A 52 -20.47 13.88 -17.37
N LYS A 53 -19.78 12.87 -16.85
CA LYS A 53 -19.26 11.75 -17.64
C LYS A 53 -20.39 10.97 -18.32
N ILE A 54 -21.50 10.72 -17.63
CA ILE A 54 -22.69 10.08 -18.20
C ILE A 54 -23.30 10.95 -19.30
N MET A 55 -23.41 12.25 -19.07
CA MET A 55 -23.98 13.19 -20.06
C MET A 55 -23.10 13.27 -21.32
N ASN A 56 -21.77 13.35 -21.16
CA ASN A 56 -20.83 13.32 -22.28
C ASN A 56 -20.94 12.02 -23.08
N LYS A 57 -21.01 10.86 -22.42
CA LYS A 57 -21.25 9.58 -23.11
C LYS A 57 -22.53 9.61 -23.93
N LYS A 58 -23.64 10.12 -23.37
CA LYS A 58 -24.93 10.24 -24.09
C LYS A 58 -24.82 11.17 -25.30
N LEU A 59 -24.12 12.30 -25.17
CA LEU A 59 -23.92 13.24 -26.27
C LEU A 59 -23.04 12.64 -27.37
N LEU A 60 -21.98 11.91 -27.01
CA LEU A 60 -21.13 11.19 -27.96
C LEU A 60 -21.92 10.13 -28.74
N THR A 61 -22.77 9.35 -28.06
CA THR A 61 -23.64 8.38 -28.75
C THR A 61 -24.60 9.07 -29.72
N LYS A 62 -25.15 10.23 -29.35
CA LYS A 62 -26.01 11.02 -30.26
C LYS A 62 -25.22 11.55 -31.46
N LEU A 63 -24.00 12.05 -31.25
CA LEU A 63 -23.13 12.50 -32.33
C LEU A 63 -22.81 11.37 -33.29
N GLN A 64 -22.47 10.19 -32.78
CA GLN A 64 -22.20 9.02 -33.61
C GLN A 64 -23.42 8.62 -34.46
N ILE A 65 -24.64 8.64 -33.88
CA ILE A 65 -25.88 8.37 -34.64
C ILE A 65 -26.12 9.43 -35.73
N LEU A 66 -25.82 10.70 -35.44
CA LEU A 66 -25.94 11.80 -36.40
C LEU A 66 -24.89 11.71 -37.51
N GLU A 67 -23.65 11.35 -37.18
CA GLU A 67 -22.57 11.10 -38.13
C GLU A 67 -22.88 9.90 -39.03
N ASP A 68 -23.41 8.81 -38.46
CA ASP A 68 -23.86 7.64 -39.22
C ASP A 68 -25.06 7.94 -40.13
N ALA A 69 -25.90 8.91 -39.77
CA ALA A 69 -27.01 9.38 -40.59
C ALA A 69 -26.54 10.26 -41.76
N ILE A 70 -25.56 11.14 -41.52
CA ILE A 70 -24.97 12.01 -42.55
C ILE A 70 -24.08 11.20 -43.51
N GLY A 71 -23.36 10.18 -43.00
CA GLY A 71 -22.53 9.28 -43.80
C GLY A 71 -23.30 8.38 -44.77
N LYS A 72 -24.63 8.33 -44.68
CA LYS A 72 -25.52 7.60 -45.60
C LYS A 72 -26.16 8.48 -46.69
N GLU A 73 -25.94 9.79 -46.69
CA GLU A 73 -26.46 10.71 -47.71
C GLU A 73 -25.49 10.95 -48.89
N SER A 74 -24.34 10.28 -48.94
CA SER A 74 -23.33 10.44 -50.00
C SER A 74 -23.16 9.20 -50.89
N ASP A 75 -24.26 8.69 -51.46
CA ASP A 75 -24.21 7.84 -52.66
C ASP A 75 -25.43 8.17 -53.57
N PRO A 76 -25.22 8.73 -54.78
CA PRO A 76 -26.31 9.10 -55.67
C PRO A 76 -26.55 7.98 -56.70
N ASN A 77 -27.51 7.10 -56.42
CA ASN A 77 -28.42 6.45 -57.38
C ASN A 77 -29.03 5.18 -56.77
N ASP A 78 -30.27 5.26 -56.31
CA ASP A 78 -31.35 4.47 -56.92
C ASP A 78 -32.71 5.03 -56.47
N GLU A 79 -33.50 5.51 -57.43
CA GLU A 79 -34.89 5.85 -57.21
C GLU A 79 -35.72 4.56 -57.15
N THR A 80 -36.50 4.31 -56.09
CA THR A 80 -37.98 4.41 -56.15
C THR A 80 -38.69 3.87 -54.89
N LYS A 81 -39.59 4.71 -54.37
CA LYS A 81 -40.90 4.40 -53.74
C LYS A 81 -40.92 3.68 -52.38
N HIS A 82 -41.15 4.48 -51.32
CA HIS A 82 -42.40 4.42 -50.56
C HIS A 82 -42.57 5.67 -49.69
N SER A 83 -43.67 6.39 -49.94
CA SER A 83 -44.18 7.51 -49.17
C SER A 83 -45.07 7.03 -48.01
N ASP A 84 -45.09 7.83 -46.94
CA ASP A 84 -46.09 7.94 -45.86
C ASP A 84 -46.32 6.72 -44.94
N ASP A 85 -45.79 6.81 -43.71
CA ASP A 85 -46.61 6.91 -42.48
C ASP A 85 -45.70 6.94 -41.23
N LEU A 86 -45.38 8.14 -40.74
CA LEU A 86 -44.80 8.35 -39.42
C LEU A 86 -45.93 8.65 -38.43
N HIS A 87 -46.38 7.62 -37.71
CA HIS A 87 -47.28 7.76 -36.57
C HIS A 87 -46.44 8.00 -35.29
N PRO A 88 -46.53 9.16 -34.61
CA PRO A 88 -45.80 9.41 -33.38
C PRO A 88 -46.70 9.09 -32.18
N THR A 89 -46.74 7.82 -31.73
CA THR A 89 -47.53 7.51 -30.52
C THR A 89 -47.01 6.44 -29.56
N ASP A 90 -45.87 5.78 -29.80
CA ASP A 90 -45.44 4.65 -28.94
C ASP A 90 -44.27 4.95 -27.98
N LEU A 91 -43.95 6.21 -27.72
CA LEU A 91 -42.79 6.58 -26.86
C LEU A 91 -43.12 6.96 -25.42
N ASP A 92 -44.40 7.07 -25.02
CA ASP A 92 -44.76 7.57 -23.68
C ASP A 92 -45.08 6.48 -22.64
N ASP A 93 -45.40 5.25 -23.07
CA ASP A 93 -45.85 4.20 -22.13
C ASP A 93 -44.69 3.32 -21.60
N MET A 94 -43.58 3.22 -22.35
CA MET A 94 -42.43 2.40 -21.97
C MET A 94 -41.53 3.05 -20.90
N GLY A 95 -41.54 4.38 -20.81
CA GLY A 95 -40.79 5.15 -19.81
C GLY A 95 -41.46 5.16 -18.44
N VAL A 96 -42.78 5.36 -18.41
CA VAL A 96 -43.57 5.38 -17.18
C VAL A 96 -43.58 4.00 -16.51
N LYS A 97 -43.71 2.92 -17.29
CA LYS A 97 -43.73 1.56 -16.75
C LYS A 97 -42.39 1.17 -16.10
N LYS A 98 -41.26 1.45 -16.76
CA LYS A 98 -39.92 1.24 -16.18
C LYS A 98 -39.65 2.11 -14.95
N PHE A 99 -40.18 3.33 -14.93
CA PHE A 99 -40.06 4.22 -13.78
C PHE A 99 -40.88 3.71 -12.58
N VAL A 100 -42.10 3.24 -12.81
CA VAL A 100 -42.96 2.63 -11.77
C VAL A 100 -42.33 1.33 -11.24
N GLU A 101 -41.79 0.49 -12.12
CA GLU A 101 -41.07 -0.73 -11.73
C GLU A 101 -39.83 -0.43 -10.88
N SER A 102 -39.04 0.58 -11.26
CA SER A 102 -37.87 1.02 -10.50
C SER A 102 -38.24 1.61 -9.14
N LYS A 103 -39.33 2.38 -9.08
CA LYS A 103 -39.85 2.93 -7.81
C LYS A 103 -40.33 1.82 -6.88
N ASN A 104 -41.05 0.83 -7.42
CA ASN A 104 -41.54 -0.31 -6.64
C ASN A 104 -40.37 -1.17 -6.12
N PHE A 105 -39.36 -1.43 -6.95
CA PHE A 105 -38.14 -2.12 -6.53
C PHE A 105 -37.42 -1.39 -5.40
N LEU A 106 -37.24 -0.07 -5.52
CA LEU A 106 -36.61 0.75 -4.49
C LEU A 106 -37.41 0.75 -3.18
N THR A 107 -38.73 0.80 -3.28
CA THR A 107 -39.62 0.77 -2.10
C THR A 107 -39.51 -0.58 -1.39
N THR A 108 -39.51 -1.69 -2.14
CA THR A 108 -39.32 -3.05 -1.59
C THR A 108 -37.95 -3.21 -0.94
N ALA A 109 -36.87 -2.78 -1.60
CA ALA A 109 -35.52 -2.85 -1.04
C ALA A 109 -35.38 -1.99 0.23
N THR A 110 -36.03 -0.83 0.27
CA THR A 110 -36.03 0.04 1.45
C THR A 110 -36.82 -0.59 2.61
N CYS A 111 -37.97 -1.23 2.32
CA CYS A 111 -38.72 -1.98 3.33
C CYS A 111 -37.95 -3.20 3.84
N GLU A 112 -37.20 -3.90 2.98
CA GLU A 112 -36.37 -5.04 3.35
C GLU A 112 -35.18 -4.62 4.22
N ILE A 113 -34.53 -3.50 3.88
CA ILE A 113 -33.48 -2.90 4.72
C ILE A 113 -34.06 -2.46 6.07
N LEU A 114 -35.23 -1.83 6.09
CA LEU A 114 -35.91 -1.46 7.33
C LEU A 114 -36.25 -2.69 8.18
N TYR A 115 -36.69 -3.78 7.55
CA TYR A 115 -37.00 -5.03 8.23
C TYR A 115 -35.75 -5.74 8.78
N LEU A 116 -34.61 -5.65 8.09
CA LEU A 116 -33.32 -6.16 8.58
C LEU A 116 -32.76 -5.32 9.73
N LEU A 117 -32.98 -4.00 9.68
CA LEU A 117 -32.58 -3.07 10.74
C LEU A 117 -33.48 -3.21 11.98
N ASP A 118 -34.74 -3.58 11.80
CA ASP A 118 -35.67 -3.88 12.89
C ASP A 118 -35.52 -5.35 13.34
N SER A 119 -34.30 -5.68 13.82
CA SER A 119 -34.02 -7.00 14.40
C SER A 119 -34.84 -7.20 15.69
N PRO A 120 -35.53 -8.34 15.87
CA PRO A 120 -36.20 -8.63 17.13
C PRO A 120 -35.14 -8.78 18.23
N LYS A 121 -35.39 -8.16 19.38
CA LYS A 121 -34.55 -8.28 20.59
C LYS A 121 -34.52 -9.75 21.04
N MET A 122 -33.51 -10.48 20.58
CA MET A 122 -33.26 -11.86 21.01
C MET A 122 -32.27 -11.85 22.16
N GLU A 123 -32.77 -12.29 23.31
CA GLU A 123 -32.05 -12.50 24.55
C GLU A 123 -30.89 -13.49 24.36
N HIS A 124 -29.78 -13.22 25.03
CA HIS A 124 -28.59 -14.05 25.04
C HIS A 124 -28.87 -15.47 25.55
N SER A 125 -28.64 -16.47 24.70
CA SER A 125 -28.33 -17.82 25.16
C SER A 125 -27.04 -18.30 24.52
N ASN A 126 -25.98 -18.28 25.35
CA ASN A 126 -24.72 -18.98 25.13
C ASN A 126 -24.95 -20.41 24.68
N ASN A 127 -24.24 -20.86 23.64
CA ASN A 127 -23.71 -22.22 23.58
C ASN A 127 -22.43 -22.24 22.74
N LEU A 128 -21.38 -22.76 23.39
CA LEU A 128 -20.01 -22.88 22.90
C LEU A 128 -19.90 -23.84 21.71
N ILE A 129 -19.08 -23.47 20.74
CA ILE A 129 -18.25 -24.40 19.97
C ILE A 129 -16.83 -23.85 19.99
N ASP A 130 -15.93 -24.61 20.59
CA ASP A 130 -14.52 -24.29 20.82
C ASP A 130 -13.73 -24.13 19.51
N HIS A 131 -13.45 -22.89 19.15
CA HIS A 131 -12.18 -22.50 18.55
C HIS A 131 -11.52 -21.52 19.52
N HIS A 132 -10.24 -21.73 19.84
CA HIS A 132 -9.48 -20.91 20.78
C HIS A 132 -9.47 -19.43 20.35
N HIS A 133 -10.52 -18.72 20.75
CA HIS A 133 -10.63 -17.28 20.72
C HIS A 133 -9.86 -16.74 21.91
N ILE A 134 -8.66 -16.24 21.63
CA ILE A 134 -7.88 -15.49 22.59
C ILE A 134 -8.33 -14.04 22.52
N THR A 135 -9.19 -13.62 23.44
CA THR A 135 -9.47 -12.21 23.75
C THR A 135 -8.56 -11.74 24.88
N PHE A 136 -7.80 -10.66 24.70
CA PHE A 136 -7.08 -10.02 25.81
C PHE A 136 -7.18 -8.48 25.81
N LYS A 137 -7.22 -7.93 27.03
CA LYS A 137 -7.39 -6.51 27.35
C LYS A 137 -6.03 -5.86 27.62
N GLY A 138 -5.73 -4.79 26.88
CA GLY A 138 -4.93 -3.67 27.37
C GLY A 138 -3.44 -3.64 26.98
N LYS A 139 -2.92 -2.40 26.93
CA LYS A 139 -1.61 -1.88 26.46
C LYS A 139 -0.30 -2.59 26.87
N GLN A 140 -0.30 -3.76 27.51
CA GLN A 140 0.93 -4.45 27.93
C GLN A 140 1.41 -5.57 27.00
N ASP A 141 0.67 -5.93 25.95
CA ASP A 141 0.93 -7.18 25.22
C ASP A 141 1.58 -7.07 23.83
N LEU A 142 2.07 -5.92 23.33
CA LEU A 142 2.81 -5.93 22.05
C LEU A 142 4.08 -6.80 22.10
N LYS A 143 4.78 -6.80 23.25
CA LYS A 143 5.88 -7.75 23.49
C LYS A 143 5.38 -9.19 23.54
N THR A 144 4.17 -9.46 24.02
CA THR A 144 3.64 -10.82 24.20
C THR A 144 3.03 -11.37 22.91
N ILE A 145 2.40 -10.51 22.09
CA ILE A 145 1.83 -10.80 20.76
C ILE A 145 2.94 -11.16 19.77
N PHE A 146 4.06 -10.44 19.81
CA PHE A 146 5.16 -10.63 18.87
C PHE A 146 6.30 -11.52 19.40
N ASN A 147 6.43 -11.70 20.73
CA ASN A 147 7.29 -12.76 21.30
C ASN A 147 6.59 -14.13 21.38
N GLN A 148 5.34 -14.26 20.96
CA GLN A 148 4.81 -15.58 20.63
C GLN A 148 5.55 -16.11 19.41
N GLN A 149 6.12 -17.31 19.51
CA GLN A 149 6.69 -18.01 18.37
C GLN A 149 5.59 -18.22 17.33
N VAL A 150 5.55 -17.39 16.30
CA VAL A 150 4.84 -17.71 15.06
C VAL A 150 5.77 -18.64 14.29
N SER A 151 5.71 -19.93 14.64
CA SER A 151 6.51 -20.95 13.95
C SER A 151 6.22 -20.88 12.45
N GLY A 152 7.29 -20.69 11.66
CA GLY A 152 7.19 -20.64 10.20
C GLY A 152 6.89 -19.27 9.60
N LEU A 153 7.11 -18.16 10.32
CA LEU A 153 7.02 -16.80 9.75
C LEU A 153 7.98 -16.64 8.55
N ARG A 154 7.43 -16.34 7.37
CA ARG A 154 8.21 -16.22 6.12
C ARG A 154 8.35 -14.78 5.63
N HIS A 155 7.26 -14.01 5.66
CA HIS A 155 7.19 -12.64 5.16
C HIS A 155 6.48 -11.73 6.16
N VAL A 156 7.01 -10.52 6.32
CA VAL A 156 6.45 -9.46 7.15
C VAL A 156 6.51 -8.17 6.35
N ARG A 157 5.41 -7.41 6.35
CA ARG A 157 5.33 -6.05 5.81
C ARG A 157 4.58 -5.16 6.79
N VAL A 158 4.90 -3.88 6.79
CA VAL A 158 4.23 -2.88 7.62
C VAL A 158 3.60 -1.84 6.70
N LEU A 159 2.36 -1.47 7.00
CA LEU A 159 1.56 -0.47 6.31
C LEU A 159 0.91 0.45 7.33
N GLY A 160 1.51 1.61 7.59
CA GLY A 160 1.01 2.55 8.60
C GLY A 160 0.90 1.87 9.96
N HIS A 161 -0.35 1.68 10.44
CA HIS A 161 -0.67 1.01 11.71
C HIS A 161 -0.90 -0.52 11.59
N LEU A 162 -0.76 -1.09 10.39
CA LEU A 162 -1.01 -2.50 10.10
C LEU A 162 0.29 -3.25 9.86
N VAL A 163 0.35 -4.48 10.36
CA VAL A 163 1.42 -5.45 10.13
C VAL A 163 0.81 -6.63 9.39
N LEU A 164 1.34 -6.90 8.20
CA LEU A 164 0.96 -8.00 7.35
C LEU A 164 1.97 -9.12 7.56
N LEU A 165 1.48 -10.29 7.98
CA LEU A 165 2.28 -11.46 8.29
C LEU A 165 1.88 -12.59 7.35
N SER A 166 2.86 -13.26 6.75
CA SER A 166 2.67 -14.60 6.19
C SER A 166 3.50 -15.58 6.97
N ALA A 167 2.82 -16.58 7.53
CA ALA A 167 3.42 -17.72 8.19
C ALA A 167 3.04 -19.00 7.43
N SER A 168 3.96 -19.95 7.35
CA SER A 168 3.69 -21.28 6.81
C SER A 168 3.65 -22.26 7.98
N TYR A 169 2.50 -22.90 8.17
CA TYR A 169 2.30 -23.91 9.21
C TYR A 169 1.80 -25.19 8.56
N ASP A 170 2.48 -26.32 8.78
CA ASP A 170 2.08 -27.65 8.28
C ASP A 170 1.71 -27.67 6.77
N ALA A 171 2.58 -27.10 5.92
CA ALA A 171 2.40 -26.99 4.46
C ALA A 171 1.22 -26.13 3.99
N LYS A 172 0.59 -25.35 4.88
CA LYS A 172 -0.40 -24.31 4.53
C LYS A 172 0.15 -22.94 4.89
N SER A 173 0.20 -22.04 3.90
CA SER A 173 0.52 -20.64 4.15
C SER A 173 -0.72 -19.94 4.69
N ILE A 174 -0.58 -19.28 5.84
CA ILE A 174 -1.61 -18.45 6.45
C ILE A 174 -1.12 -17.02 6.39
N PHE A 175 -1.98 -16.14 5.90
CA PHE A 175 -1.76 -14.71 5.90
C PHE A 175 -2.64 -14.05 6.94
N GLN A 176 -2.03 -13.18 7.74
CA GLN A 176 -2.68 -12.47 8.82
C GLN A 176 -2.41 -10.97 8.71
N ILE A 177 -3.43 -10.18 8.97
CA ILE A 177 -3.32 -8.72 9.08
C ILE A 177 -3.60 -8.35 10.52
N TRP A 178 -2.61 -7.74 11.15
CA TRP A 178 -2.67 -7.27 12.52
C TRP A 178 -2.64 -5.75 12.53
N ASP A 179 -3.46 -5.14 13.38
CA ASP A 179 -3.28 -3.75 13.76
C ASP A 179 -2.42 -3.72 15.03
N TYR A 180 -1.21 -3.19 14.94
CA TYR A 180 -0.31 -3.16 16.10
C TYR A 180 -0.66 -2.04 17.08
N THR A 181 -1.44 -1.03 16.68
CA THR A 181 -1.86 0.03 17.59
C THR A 181 -2.98 -0.46 18.50
N THR A 182 -3.94 -1.21 17.95
CA THR A 182 -5.05 -1.79 18.71
C THR A 182 -4.76 -3.20 19.21
N SER A 183 -3.69 -3.84 18.72
CA SER A 183 -3.37 -5.25 19.00
C SER A 183 -4.44 -6.23 18.52
N GLU A 184 -5.21 -5.86 17.49
CA GLU A 184 -6.30 -6.67 16.97
C GLU A 184 -5.89 -7.39 15.67
N LEU A 185 -6.17 -8.69 15.62
CA LEU A 185 -6.15 -9.45 14.37
C LEU A 185 -7.36 -9.04 13.52
N LYS A 186 -7.11 -8.36 12.41
CA LYS A 186 -8.16 -7.90 11.50
C LYS A 186 -8.63 -9.01 10.56
N VAL A 187 -7.68 -9.77 9.99
CA VAL A 187 -7.98 -10.79 8.98
C VAL A 187 -7.02 -11.97 9.10
N THR A 188 -7.55 -13.18 8.90
CA THR A 188 -6.78 -14.42 8.69
C THR A 188 -7.29 -15.12 7.45
N LEU A 189 -6.39 -15.43 6.53
CA LEU A 189 -6.71 -16.02 5.24
C LEU A 189 -5.78 -17.20 4.95
N PRO A 190 -6.33 -18.37 4.58
CA PRO A 190 -5.52 -19.44 4.04
C PRO A 190 -5.09 -19.07 2.62
N ILE A 191 -3.82 -19.31 2.31
CA ILE A 191 -3.24 -19.12 0.99
C ILE A 191 -2.81 -20.47 0.45
N ALA A 192 -3.20 -20.74 -0.78
CA ALA A 192 -2.74 -21.91 -1.51
C ALA A 192 -1.32 -21.67 -2.02
N GLY A 193 -0.39 -22.52 -1.59
CA GLY A 193 1.01 -22.51 -2.02
C GLY A 193 1.95 -21.72 -1.09
N ASP A 194 3.23 -21.72 -1.47
CA ASP A 194 4.26 -20.97 -0.76
C ASP A 194 4.23 -19.50 -1.19
N VAL A 195 4.23 -18.60 -0.20
CA VAL A 195 4.28 -17.15 -0.43
C VAL A 195 5.73 -16.76 -0.72
N VAL A 196 5.93 -16.10 -1.86
CA VAL A 196 7.20 -15.57 -2.36
C VAL A 196 7.43 -14.14 -1.90
N ASP A 197 6.40 -13.29 -1.95
CA ASP A 197 6.44 -11.97 -1.34
C ASP A 197 5.04 -11.41 -1.05
N ILE A 198 5.01 -10.38 -0.22
CA ILE A 198 3.82 -9.57 0.05
C ILE A 198 4.13 -8.14 -0.35
N PHE A 199 3.26 -7.57 -1.17
CA PHE A 199 3.24 -6.14 -1.45
C PHE A 199 1.93 -5.58 -0.95
N ALA A 200 1.97 -4.38 -0.39
CA ALA A 200 0.77 -3.80 0.12
C ALA A 200 0.83 -2.28 0.02
N HIS A 201 -0.33 -1.67 -0.13
CA HIS A 201 -0.60 -0.25 -0.21
C HIS A 201 -1.92 0.02 0.53
N SER A 202 -2.21 1.28 0.87
CA SER A 202 -3.35 1.68 1.73
C SER A 202 -4.68 0.97 1.45
N GLU A 203 -4.98 0.68 0.17
CA GLU A 203 -6.24 0.04 -0.26
C GLU A 203 -6.07 -1.43 -0.70
N TYR A 204 -4.84 -1.85 -1.02
CA TYR A 204 -4.57 -3.10 -1.73
C TYR A 204 -3.47 -3.92 -1.06
N ALA A 205 -3.65 -5.24 -0.99
CA ALA A 205 -2.59 -6.16 -0.64
C ALA A 205 -2.46 -7.24 -1.73
N LEU A 206 -1.27 -7.36 -2.30
CA LEU A 206 -0.90 -8.37 -3.28
C LEU A 206 -0.05 -9.43 -2.58
N ILE A 207 -0.51 -10.67 -2.66
CA ILE A 207 0.23 -11.81 -2.11
C ILE A 207 0.70 -12.65 -3.28
N VAL A 208 2.00 -12.65 -3.50
CA VAL A 208 2.65 -13.36 -4.59
C VAL A 208 3.02 -14.74 -4.10
N GLY A 209 2.37 -15.77 -4.62
CA GLY A 209 2.77 -17.16 -4.47
C GLY A 209 3.65 -17.62 -5.63
N GLU A 210 4.15 -18.85 -5.54
CA GLU A 210 5.00 -19.43 -6.61
C GLU A 210 4.28 -19.57 -7.97
N SER A 211 2.97 -19.84 -7.96
CA SER A 211 2.17 -20.11 -9.16
C SER A 211 1.04 -19.10 -9.40
N GLN A 212 0.75 -18.23 -8.43
CA GLN A 212 -0.37 -17.29 -8.52
C GLN A 212 -0.15 -16.07 -7.63
N THR A 213 -0.65 -14.93 -8.08
CA THR A 213 -0.75 -13.72 -7.25
C THR A 213 -2.21 -13.52 -6.84
N THR A 214 -2.44 -13.37 -5.54
CA THR A 214 -3.75 -13.10 -4.96
C THR A 214 -3.87 -11.63 -4.61
N VAL A 215 -4.97 -10.99 -4.99
CA VAL A 215 -5.21 -9.55 -4.76
C VAL A 215 -6.35 -9.36 -3.78
N PHE A 216 -6.05 -8.59 -2.73
CA PHE A 216 -6.99 -8.15 -1.72
C PHE A 216 -7.21 -6.66 -1.84
N GLN A 217 -8.47 -6.23 -1.67
CA GLN A 217 -8.84 -4.83 -1.55
C GLN A 217 -9.67 -4.67 -0.29
N ASN A 218 -9.31 -3.71 0.57
CA ASN A 218 -9.99 -3.50 1.86
C ASN A 218 -10.17 -4.81 2.64
N TYR A 219 -9.12 -5.63 2.67
CA TYR A 219 -9.05 -6.94 3.34
C TYR A 219 -9.98 -8.04 2.80
N SER A 220 -10.66 -7.79 1.68
CA SER A 220 -11.49 -8.78 0.99
C SER A 220 -10.76 -9.31 -0.24
N LEU A 221 -10.87 -10.62 -0.48
CA LEU A 221 -10.33 -11.25 -1.69
C LEU A 221 -11.08 -10.72 -2.91
N VAL A 222 -10.34 -10.13 -3.86
CA VAL A 222 -10.93 -9.61 -5.11
C VAL A 222 -10.64 -10.53 -6.28
N ASN A 223 -9.38 -10.95 -6.46
CA ASN A 223 -9.00 -11.75 -7.62
C ASN A 223 -7.77 -12.63 -7.37
N ILE A 224 -7.61 -13.66 -8.19
CA ILE A 224 -6.46 -14.58 -8.20
C ILE A 224 -5.95 -14.67 -9.64
N PHE A 225 -4.70 -14.28 -9.85
CA PHE A 225 -4.05 -14.30 -11.15
C PHE A 225 -3.02 -15.43 -11.23
N PRO A 226 -3.22 -16.45 -12.07
CA PRO A 226 -2.22 -17.49 -12.29
C PRO A 226 -1.02 -16.92 -13.08
N ASP A 227 0.18 -17.44 -12.77
CA ASP A 227 1.45 -17.12 -13.46
C ASP A 227 1.79 -15.63 -13.55
N LEU A 228 1.25 -14.84 -12.62
CA LEU A 228 1.55 -13.43 -12.49
C LEU A 228 2.60 -13.24 -11.41
N ASN A 229 3.80 -12.81 -11.79
CA ASN A 229 4.86 -12.48 -10.84
C ASN A 229 4.86 -10.96 -10.60
N VAL A 230 4.61 -10.52 -9.37
CA VAL A 230 4.71 -9.10 -9.00
C VAL A 230 6.11 -8.84 -8.46
N ILE A 231 6.77 -7.83 -9.03
CA ILE A 231 8.12 -7.42 -8.63
C ILE A 231 8.06 -6.29 -7.60
N ASP A 232 7.15 -5.33 -7.79
CA ASP A 232 6.95 -4.22 -6.86
C ASP A 232 5.55 -3.58 -6.99
N LEU A 233 5.14 -2.86 -5.94
CA LEU A 233 3.90 -2.09 -5.88
C LEU A 233 4.20 -0.69 -5.34
N PHE A 234 3.79 0.33 -6.08
CA PHE A 234 3.87 1.72 -5.62
C PHE A 234 2.63 2.48 -6.04
N ASN A 235 1.99 3.15 -5.08
CA ASN A 235 0.70 3.80 -5.26
C ASN A 235 -0.33 2.84 -5.89
N LYS A 236 -0.77 3.15 -7.10
CA LYS A 236 -1.73 2.37 -7.88
C LYS A 236 -1.07 1.58 -9.01
N LYS A 237 0.25 1.61 -9.12
CA LYS A 237 1.01 0.98 -10.20
C LYS A 237 1.71 -0.27 -9.69
N VAL A 238 1.63 -1.33 -10.48
CA VAL A 238 2.23 -2.63 -10.20
C VAL A 238 3.26 -2.92 -11.26
N LEU A 239 4.46 -3.30 -10.84
CA LEU A 239 5.47 -3.82 -11.73
C LEU A 239 5.29 -5.33 -11.84
N LEU A 240 4.88 -5.78 -13.01
CA LEU A 240 4.52 -7.17 -13.28
C LEU A 240 5.53 -7.81 -14.20
N GLN A 241 5.75 -9.11 -14.01
CA GLN A 241 6.44 -9.96 -14.94
C GLN A 241 5.56 -11.15 -15.29
N SER A 242 5.27 -11.30 -16.58
CA SER A 242 4.47 -12.40 -17.11
C SER A 242 4.98 -12.77 -18.50
N ASN A 243 5.14 -14.08 -18.77
CA ASN A 243 5.61 -14.60 -20.05
C ASN A 243 6.94 -13.97 -20.54
N GLY A 244 7.84 -13.64 -19.62
CA GLY A 244 9.13 -13.01 -19.94
C GLY A 244 9.05 -11.53 -20.32
N CYS A 245 7.86 -10.92 -20.29
CA CYS A 245 7.68 -9.47 -20.45
C CYS A 245 7.53 -8.83 -19.07
N THR A 246 8.14 -7.66 -18.89
CA THR A 246 7.97 -6.84 -17.70
C THR A 246 7.19 -5.59 -18.08
N SER A 247 6.10 -5.31 -17.38
CA SER A 247 5.25 -4.15 -17.66
C SER A 247 4.79 -3.47 -16.39
N VAL A 248 4.56 -2.16 -16.48
CA VAL A 248 3.93 -1.37 -15.43
C VAL A 248 2.46 -1.21 -15.78
N VAL A 249 1.58 -1.67 -14.90
CA VAL A 249 0.12 -1.64 -15.08
C VAL A 249 -0.53 -0.98 -13.88
N GLU A 250 -1.62 -0.25 -14.07
CA GLU A 250 -2.44 0.19 -12.94
C GLU A 250 -3.22 -0.97 -12.34
N ILE A 251 -3.18 -1.13 -11.01
CA ILE A 251 -3.86 -2.22 -10.31
C ILE A 251 -5.36 -2.27 -10.63
N ARG A 252 -6.00 -1.11 -10.85
CA ARG A 252 -7.41 -1.03 -11.23
C ARG A 252 -7.69 -1.63 -12.60
N GLN A 253 -6.82 -1.43 -13.58
CA GLN A 253 -6.97 -2.04 -14.91
C GLN A 253 -6.89 -3.57 -14.81
N ILE A 254 -5.96 -4.08 -14.00
CA ILE A 254 -5.84 -5.52 -13.74
C ILE A 254 -7.14 -6.07 -13.11
N LEU A 255 -7.73 -5.33 -12.18
CA LEU A 255 -8.91 -5.76 -11.42
C LEU A 255 -10.23 -5.62 -12.19
N GLU A 256 -10.44 -4.52 -12.90
CA GLU A 256 -11.73 -4.16 -13.52
C GLU A 256 -11.84 -4.63 -14.98
N GLU A 257 -10.77 -4.51 -15.75
CA GLU A 257 -10.82 -4.68 -17.20
C GLU A 257 -10.24 -6.02 -17.65
N GLY A 258 -9.45 -6.68 -16.80
CA GLY A 258 -8.70 -7.90 -17.14
C GLY A 258 -7.67 -7.69 -18.26
N THR A 259 -7.55 -6.47 -18.77
CA THR A 259 -6.61 -6.03 -19.78
C THR A 259 -5.31 -5.61 -19.12
N ARG A 260 -4.21 -5.93 -19.78
CA ARG A 260 -2.84 -5.58 -19.36
C ARG A 260 -2.28 -4.50 -20.27
N GLU A 261 -3.04 -3.41 -20.49
CA GLU A 261 -2.53 -2.24 -21.22
C GLU A 261 -1.55 -1.49 -20.31
N GLY A 262 -0.34 -2.04 -20.19
CA GLY A 262 0.76 -1.46 -19.45
C GLY A 262 1.80 -0.85 -20.35
N VAL A 263 2.71 -0.10 -19.74
CA VAL A 263 3.94 0.30 -20.40
C VAL A 263 4.90 -0.87 -20.35
N ASP A 264 5.25 -1.41 -21.51
CA ASP A 264 6.29 -2.43 -21.62
C ASP A 264 7.65 -1.83 -21.29
N ILE A 265 8.34 -2.50 -20.38
CA ILE A 265 9.71 -2.17 -20.00
C ILE A 265 10.62 -3.13 -20.76
N PRO A 266 11.77 -2.66 -21.28
CA PRO A 266 12.76 -3.54 -21.88
C PRO A 266 13.02 -4.75 -20.98
N THR A 267 12.94 -5.95 -21.54
CA THR A 267 13.16 -7.17 -20.78
C THR A 267 14.61 -7.22 -20.29
N PHE A 268 14.84 -6.76 -19.07
CA PHE A 268 16.09 -7.03 -18.36
C PHE A 268 16.07 -8.52 -18.01
N SER A 269 16.85 -9.28 -18.75
CA SER A 269 16.81 -10.73 -18.64
C SER A 269 17.25 -11.14 -17.22
N GLY A 270 16.38 -11.82 -16.47
CA GLY A 270 16.64 -12.16 -15.07
C GLY A 270 16.40 -11.01 -14.07
N LEU A 271 15.52 -10.05 -14.41
CA LEU A 271 15.00 -9.07 -13.45
C LEU A 271 14.34 -9.79 -12.27
N ARG A 272 15.09 -9.94 -11.17
CA ARG A 272 14.60 -10.53 -9.92
C ARG A 272 14.14 -9.49 -8.91
N GLN A 273 14.55 -8.24 -9.11
CA GLN A 273 14.26 -7.15 -8.20
C GLN A 273 14.34 -5.83 -8.96
N ALA A 274 13.32 -5.01 -8.82
CA ALA A 274 13.26 -3.61 -9.21
C ALA A 274 12.33 -2.91 -8.22
N GLN A 275 12.51 -1.60 -8.03
CA GLN A 275 11.64 -0.83 -7.14
C GLN A 275 11.20 0.46 -7.81
N PHE A 276 9.98 0.88 -7.53
CA PHE A 276 9.53 2.21 -7.90
C PHE A 276 10.24 3.26 -7.04
N LEU A 277 10.71 4.29 -7.73
CA LEU A 277 11.24 5.48 -7.09
C LEU A 277 10.15 6.55 -6.92
N ASN A 278 9.29 6.64 -7.93
CA ASN A 278 8.12 7.51 -7.99
C ASN A 278 7.15 6.94 -9.04
N ASP A 279 6.13 7.72 -9.38
CA ASP A 279 5.09 7.30 -10.32
C ASP A 279 5.59 7.02 -11.75
N ASN A 280 6.79 7.45 -12.14
CA ASN A 280 7.29 7.40 -13.53
C ASN A 280 8.67 6.76 -13.67
N GLU A 281 9.36 6.51 -12.56
CA GLU A 281 10.74 6.03 -12.54
C GLU A 281 10.87 4.75 -11.72
N LEU A 282 11.60 3.81 -12.31
CA LEU A 282 12.03 2.58 -11.67
C LEU A 282 13.52 2.63 -11.43
N ILE A 283 13.96 2.00 -10.35
CA ILE A 283 15.34 1.64 -10.18
C ILE A 283 15.52 0.16 -10.48
N ILE A 284 16.43 -0.12 -11.40
CA ILE A 284 16.66 -1.44 -11.97
C ILE A 284 18.15 -1.77 -11.82
N PRO A 285 18.49 -2.89 -11.17
CA PRO A 285 19.84 -3.41 -11.19
C PRO A 285 20.06 -4.17 -12.50
N ASP A 286 21.05 -3.72 -13.27
CA ASP A 286 21.42 -4.35 -14.53
C ASP A 286 22.49 -5.45 -14.33
N ARG A 287 22.57 -6.37 -15.28
CA ARG A 287 23.51 -7.51 -15.31
C ARG A 287 24.96 -7.08 -15.24
N GLU A 288 25.28 -5.89 -15.76
CA GLU A 288 26.62 -5.32 -15.74
C GLU A 288 27.02 -4.76 -14.37
N ARG A 289 26.16 -4.94 -13.36
CA ARG A 289 26.29 -4.42 -11.99
C ARG A 289 26.09 -2.91 -11.91
N ASP A 290 25.39 -2.37 -12.87
CA ASP A 290 24.99 -0.97 -12.87
C ASP A 290 23.64 -0.83 -12.18
N LEU A 291 23.47 0.27 -11.45
CA LEU A 291 22.18 0.67 -10.93
C LEU A 291 21.60 1.71 -11.88
N VAL A 292 20.55 1.34 -12.60
CA VAL A 292 19.94 2.13 -13.67
C VAL A 292 18.62 2.71 -13.18
N LEU A 293 18.43 4.01 -13.40
CA LEU A 293 17.12 4.65 -13.35
C LEU A 293 16.49 4.54 -14.72
N PHE A 294 15.31 3.96 -14.77
CA PHE A 294 14.49 3.82 -15.96
C PHE A 294 13.24 4.68 -15.83
N ASN A 295 13.12 5.70 -16.67
CA ASN A 295 11.90 6.49 -16.76
C ASN A 295 11.00 5.85 -17.83
N PHE A 296 9.91 5.22 -17.39
CA PHE A 296 9.00 4.53 -18.29
C PHE A 296 7.99 5.47 -18.97
N SER A 297 7.97 6.76 -18.63
CA SER A 297 7.14 7.74 -19.35
C SER A 297 7.76 8.18 -20.67
N ASN A 298 9.09 8.25 -20.75
CA ASN A 298 9.83 8.68 -21.93
C ASN A 298 10.82 7.62 -22.47
N GLY A 299 10.99 6.49 -21.78
CA GLY A 299 11.92 5.42 -22.13
C GLY A 299 13.39 5.73 -21.83
N GLU A 300 13.68 6.82 -21.12
CA GLU A 300 15.04 7.25 -20.82
C GLU A 300 15.69 6.34 -19.77
N GLN A 301 16.96 6.01 -19.99
CA GLN A 301 17.76 5.21 -19.07
C GLN A 301 18.97 6.00 -18.60
N ARG A 302 19.23 5.96 -17.29
CA ARG A 302 20.36 6.65 -16.68
C ARG A 302 21.08 5.77 -15.67
N VAL A 303 22.36 5.54 -15.89
CA VAL A 303 23.23 4.86 -14.91
C VAL A 303 23.52 5.81 -13.74
N VAL A 304 23.19 5.38 -12.52
CA VAL A 304 23.39 6.16 -11.28
C VAL A 304 24.65 5.73 -10.54
N SER A 305 25.03 4.47 -10.68
CA SER A 305 26.26 3.92 -10.10
C SER A 305 26.75 2.79 -10.99
N SER A 306 28.03 2.85 -11.38
CA SER A 306 28.66 1.90 -12.30
C SER A 306 29.39 0.73 -11.62
N VAL A 307 29.14 0.51 -10.32
CA VAL A 307 29.76 -0.58 -9.56
C VAL A 307 28.84 -1.02 -8.43
N LEU A 308 28.07 -2.08 -8.63
CA LEU A 308 27.54 -2.91 -7.55
C LEU A 308 28.50 -4.10 -7.37
N PRO A 309 28.88 -4.51 -6.16
CA PRO A 309 29.76 -5.65 -5.99
C PRO A 309 28.95 -6.96 -5.99
N PHE A 310 29.67 -8.00 -6.37
CA PHE A 310 29.26 -9.41 -6.38
C PHE A 310 28.52 -9.82 -5.10
N GLY A 311 27.44 -10.60 -5.23
CA GLY A 311 26.82 -11.30 -4.09
C GLY A 311 25.40 -10.87 -3.71
N TRP A 312 24.59 -10.44 -4.68
CA TRP A 312 23.18 -10.02 -4.59
C TRP A 312 22.16 -11.10 -4.14
N ILE A 313 22.59 -12.15 -3.44
CA ILE A 313 21.82 -13.38 -3.32
C ILE A 313 20.86 -13.37 -2.12
N ASN A 314 21.01 -12.45 -1.16
CA ASN A 314 20.17 -12.45 0.05
C ASN A 314 19.46 -11.11 0.28
N HIS A 315 18.15 -11.23 0.48
CA HIS A 315 17.17 -10.18 0.71
C HIS A 315 17.69 -8.99 1.55
N GLY A 316 17.41 -7.76 1.10
CA GLY A 316 17.67 -6.52 1.86
C GLY A 316 18.76 -5.61 1.31
N GLY A 317 19.23 -5.84 0.08
CA GLY A 317 20.31 -5.05 -0.51
C GLY A 317 19.92 -3.65 -1.02
N LEU A 318 18.65 -3.41 -1.36
CA LEU A 318 18.16 -2.16 -1.95
C LEU A 318 16.85 -1.77 -1.26
N VAL A 319 16.81 -0.54 -0.76
CA VAL A 319 15.63 0.07 -0.15
C VAL A 319 15.44 1.44 -0.77
N VAL A 320 14.28 1.65 -1.39
CA VAL A 320 13.86 2.94 -1.94
C VAL A 320 12.68 3.46 -1.13
N VAL A 321 12.84 4.63 -0.52
CA VAL A 321 11.76 5.30 0.20
C VAL A 321 11.80 6.79 -0.07
N ASN A 322 10.69 7.35 -0.56
CA ASN A 322 10.52 8.79 -0.80
C ASN A 322 11.72 9.43 -1.53
N GLN A 323 12.15 8.85 -2.67
CA GLN A 323 13.30 9.29 -3.48
C GLN A 323 14.69 9.08 -2.88
N LEU A 324 14.80 8.65 -1.62
CA LEU A 324 16.07 8.20 -1.05
C LEU A 324 16.27 6.73 -1.42
N VAL A 325 17.36 6.46 -2.11
CA VAL A 325 17.82 5.12 -2.44
C VAL A 325 18.96 4.79 -1.51
N VAL A 326 18.87 3.65 -0.81
CA VAL A 326 19.95 3.10 0.02
C VAL A 326 20.22 1.68 -0.42
N VAL A 327 21.48 1.40 -0.74
CA VAL A 327 21.95 0.11 -1.23
C VAL A 327 23.09 -0.37 -0.35
N ARG A 328 23.06 -1.63 0.08
CA ARG A 328 24.23 -2.24 0.71
C ARG A 328 25.29 -2.51 -0.35
N PHE A 329 26.43 -1.85 -0.22
CA PHE A 329 27.56 -2.00 -1.13
C PHE A 329 28.47 -3.11 -0.63
N THR A 330 29.00 -3.02 0.58
CA THR A 330 29.81 -4.10 1.18
C THR A 330 29.18 -4.54 2.51
N PRO A 331 29.71 -5.59 3.17
CA PRO A 331 29.25 -5.94 4.50
C PRO A 331 29.29 -4.76 5.49
N SER A 332 30.12 -3.74 5.26
CA SER A 332 30.30 -2.58 6.15
C SER A 332 30.05 -1.23 5.47
N GLU A 333 29.46 -1.19 4.28
CA GLU A 333 29.23 0.08 3.56
C GLU A 333 27.84 0.14 2.94
N LEU A 334 27.22 1.31 3.05
CA LEU A 334 26.01 1.68 2.33
C LEU A 334 26.36 2.69 1.25
N LEU A 335 25.82 2.46 0.05
CA LEU A 335 25.64 3.47 -0.98
C LEU A 335 24.28 4.14 -0.76
N TYR A 336 24.22 5.46 -0.91
CA TYR A 336 22.96 6.18 -0.86
C TYR A 336 22.97 7.38 -1.80
N PHE A 337 21.79 7.76 -2.28
CA PHE A 337 21.57 9.02 -2.98
C PHE A 337 20.09 9.39 -2.91
N HIS A 338 19.81 10.68 -3.03
CA HIS A 338 18.45 11.17 -3.14
C HIS A 338 18.26 11.76 -4.52
N THR A 339 17.32 11.20 -5.30
CA THR A 339 17.20 11.57 -6.73
C THR A 339 16.81 13.01 -6.97
N GLY A 340 16.08 13.64 -6.04
CA GLY A 340 15.79 15.08 -6.07
C GLY A 340 16.96 16.00 -5.69
N VAL A 341 18.11 15.48 -5.24
CA VAL A 341 19.25 16.29 -4.75
C VAL A 341 20.51 16.01 -5.57
N SER A 342 20.86 14.73 -5.72
CA SER A 342 22.09 14.31 -6.40
C SER A 342 21.84 13.05 -7.20
N THR A 343 22.51 12.98 -8.34
CA THR A 343 22.46 11.86 -9.27
C THR A 343 23.68 10.94 -9.14
N GLN A 344 24.55 11.21 -8.17
CA GLN A 344 25.72 10.38 -7.88
C GLN A 344 25.54 9.71 -6.51
N ALA A 345 25.74 8.39 -6.48
CA ALA A 345 25.73 7.63 -5.25
C ALA A 345 26.90 8.01 -4.34
N LYS A 346 26.59 8.31 -3.08
CA LYS A 346 27.57 8.55 -2.01
C LYS A 346 27.74 7.30 -1.17
N LYS A 347 28.91 7.17 -0.52
CA LYS A 347 29.22 6.05 0.36
C LYS A 347 29.23 6.50 1.81
N THR A 348 28.72 5.66 2.70
CA THR A 348 28.95 5.75 4.14
C THR A 348 29.41 4.39 4.66
N SER A 349 30.41 4.39 5.54
CA SER A 349 30.91 3.18 6.17
C SER A 349 30.26 3.01 7.54
N ILE A 350 29.66 1.85 7.76
CA ILE A 350 29.06 1.43 9.02
C ILE A 350 29.74 0.12 9.41
N PRO A 351 30.78 0.17 10.26
CA PRO A 351 31.53 -1.02 10.65
C PRO A 351 30.62 -2.12 11.20
N GLY A 352 30.76 -3.33 10.65
CA GLY A 352 29.99 -4.48 11.12
C GLY A 352 28.51 -4.42 10.80
N LEU A 353 28.07 -3.60 9.85
CA LEU A 353 26.67 -3.57 9.40
C LEU A 353 26.15 -4.99 9.11
N ILE A 354 24.99 -5.34 9.67
CA ILE A 354 24.28 -6.61 9.42
C ILE A 354 23.02 -6.32 8.60
N LEU A 355 22.17 -5.43 9.10
CA LEU A 355 20.87 -5.09 8.52
C LEU A 355 20.69 -3.58 8.46
N PHE A 356 19.89 -3.12 7.52
CA PHE A 356 19.39 -1.75 7.52
C PHE A 356 17.95 -1.68 7.02
N ALA A 357 17.26 -0.60 7.38
CA ALA A 357 15.93 -0.26 6.91
C ALA A 357 15.81 1.27 6.82
N VAL A 358 14.93 1.74 5.95
CA VAL A 358 14.69 3.17 5.72
C VAL A 358 13.20 3.42 5.92
N ASN A 359 12.83 4.53 6.57
CA ASN A 359 11.44 4.95 6.70
C ASN A 359 11.11 6.14 5.79
N GLU A 360 9.83 6.54 5.81
CA GLU A 360 9.27 7.62 5.00
C GLU A 360 9.90 9.00 5.29
N HIS A 361 10.47 9.19 6.48
CA HIS A 361 11.12 10.44 6.90
C HIS A 361 12.62 10.47 6.57
N HIS A 362 13.08 9.62 5.66
CA HIS A 362 14.49 9.48 5.28
C HIS A 362 15.42 9.15 6.46
N LYS A 363 14.89 8.46 7.48
CA LYS A 363 15.71 7.91 8.55
C LYS A 363 16.14 6.50 8.18
N VAL A 364 17.43 6.23 8.34
CA VAL A 364 18.03 4.92 8.11
C VAL A 364 18.38 4.32 9.46
N VAL A 365 17.81 3.17 9.78
CA VAL A 365 18.23 2.37 10.94
C VAL A 365 19.16 1.29 10.44
N ALA A 366 20.31 1.15 11.08
CA ALA A 366 21.31 0.12 10.82
C ALA A 366 21.56 -0.69 12.09
N VAL A 367 21.71 -1.99 11.95
CA VAL A 367 22.09 -2.89 13.04
C VAL A 367 23.47 -3.46 12.76
N THR A 368 24.37 -3.36 13.74
CA THR A 368 25.79 -3.76 13.62
C THR A 368 26.07 -5.10 14.29
N SER A 369 27.25 -5.66 14.06
CA SER A 369 27.69 -6.98 14.54
C SER A 369 27.88 -7.08 16.04
N ASP A 370 28.04 -5.94 16.70
CA ASP A 370 28.01 -5.78 18.16
C ASP A 370 26.59 -5.51 18.69
N ASN A 371 25.55 -5.72 17.87
CA ASN A 371 24.14 -5.53 18.18
C ASN A 371 23.79 -4.09 18.60
N GLN A 372 24.55 -3.09 18.12
CA GLN A 372 24.14 -1.71 18.25
C GLN A 372 23.13 -1.37 17.17
N LEU A 373 22.13 -0.59 17.57
CA LEU A 373 21.15 -0.03 16.66
C LEU A 373 21.49 1.43 16.44
N LEU A 374 21.90 1.78 15.23
CA LEU A 374 22.31 3.11 14.82
C LEU A 374 21.22 3.74 13.97
N GLN A 375 20.86 4.98 14.26
CA GLN A 375 19.83 5.71 13.51
C GLN A 375 20.47 6.93 12.85
N TYR A 376 20.33 7.02 11.54
CA TYR A 376 20.83 8.11 10.70
C TYR A 376 19.66 8.91 10.11
N GLN A 377 19.81 10.23 9.99
CA GLN A 377 18.93 11.10 9.19
C GLN A 377 19.64 11.44 7.90
N TYR A 378 18.97 11.30 6.76
CA TYR A 378 19.45 11.95 5.56
C TYR A 378 19.13 13.45 5.63
N SER A 379 20.18 14.28 5.61
CA SER A 379 20.07 15.73 5.48
C SER A 379 20.11 16.10 4.01
N ARG A 380 18.99 16.63 3.48
CA ARG A 380 18.89 17.12 2.09
C ARG A 380 19.83 18.30 1.84
N GLU A 381 19.98 19.20 2.82
CA GLU A 381 20.84 20.38 2.70
C GLU A 381 22.32 20.02 2.55
N LEU A 382 22.75 19.00 3.28
CA LEU A 382 24.16 18.56 3.31
C LEU A 382 24.42 17.38 2.37
N ASP A 383 23.35 16.82 1.78
CA ASP A 383 23.34 15.62 0.97
C ASP A 383 24.18 14.50 1.62
N ARG A 384 23.91 14.23 2.90
CA ARG A 384 24.65 13.23 3.68
C ARG A 384 23.78 12.57 4.74
N LEU A 385 24.13 11.34 5.11
CA LEU A 385 23.57 10.66 6.28
C LEU A 385 24.28 11.11 7.55
N GLU A 386 23.51 11.59 8.53
CA GLU A 386 24.00 12.05 9.82
C GLU A 386 23.52 11.12 10.92
N LEU A 387 24.43 10.61 11.75
CA LEU A 387 24.06 9.79 12.91
C LEU A 387 23.32 10.67 13.93
N ILE A 388 22.08 10.31 14.25
CA ILE A 388 21.24 11.03 15.21
C ILE A 388 21.31 10.37 16.60
N SER A 389 21.27 9.04 16.62
CA SER A 389 21.23 8.28 17.85
C SER A 389 21.87 6.90 17.69
N SER A 390 22.37 6.39 18.82
CA SER A 390 22.83 5.02 18.96
C SER A 390 22.14 4.42 20.18
N TYR A 391 21.53 3.25 19.98
CA TYR A 391 20.89 2.50 21.05
C TYR A 391 21.74 1.26 21.33
N SER A 392 22.17 1.14 22.58
CA SER A 392 22.63 -0.13 23.14
C SER A 392 21.38 -0.95 23.43
N SER A 393 20.94 -1.76 22.47
CA SER A 393 19.87 -2.72 22.73
C SER A 393 20.42 -3.92 23.49
N THR A 394 19.61 -4.57 24.33
CA THR A 394 19.87 -5.94 24.76
C THR A 394 20.10 -6.79 23.51
N PRO A 395 21.14 -7.64 23.46
CA PRO A 395 21.57 -8.32 22.24
C PRO A 395 20.43 -9.17 21.68
N VAL A 396 19.72 -8.65 20.68
CA VAL A 396 18.81 -9.43 19.86
C VAL A 396 19.72 -10.31 19.02
N LYS A 397 19.75 -11.62 19.30
CA LYS A 397 20.51 -12.57 18.46
C LYS A 397 19.90 -12.54 17.06
N LEU A 398 20.58 -11.86 16.14
CA LEU A 398 20.21 -11.85 14.73
C LEU A 398 20.72 -13.12 14.07
N ASP A 399 19.86 -13.75 13.27
CA ASP A 399 20.28 -14.79 12.35
C ASP A 399 20.61 -14.18 10.96
N PRO A 400 21.40 -14.87 10.11
CA PRO A 400 21.73 -14.37 8.77
C PRO A 400 20.51 -14.15 7.86
N ALA A 401 19.38 -14.77 8.19
CA ALA A 401 18.12 -14.64 7.45
C ALA A 401 17.18 -13.56 8.04
N SER A 402 17.63 -12.82 9.06
CA SER A 402 16.84 -11.78 9.70
C SER A 402 16.51 -10.66 8.72
N ARG A 403 15.33 -10.05 8.89
CA ARG A 403 14.92 -8.85 8.16
C ARG A 403 14.59 -7.73 9.13
N LEU A 404 15.00 -6.52 8.78
CA LEU A 404 14.67 -5.30 9.50
C LEU A 404 13.59 -4.54 8.73
N ILE A 405 12.55 -4.09 9.42
CA ILE A 405 11.50 -3.24 8.86
C ILE A 405 11.35 -2.05 9.78
N TYR A 406 11.28 -0.85 9.22
CA TYR A 406 11.24 0.38 9.98
C TYR A 406 10.01 1.21 9.61
N SER A 407 9.15 1.41 10.61
CA SER A 407 7.97 2.30 10.59
C SER A 407 8.30 3.63 11.27
N GLU A 408 7.36 4.58 11.27
CA GLU A 408 7.48 5.83 12.02
C GLU A 408 7.72 5.57 13.51
N ASP A 409 6.91 4.69 14.10
CA ASP A 409 6.83 4.48 15.56
C ASP A 409 7.53 3.21 16.05
N ALA A 410 7.99 2.36 15.13
CA ALA A 410 8.46 1.02 15.49
C ALA A 410 9.51 0.45 14.52
N ILE A 411 10.46 -0.27 15.10
CA ILE A 411 11.42 -1.11 14.40
C ILE A 411 11.03 -2.57 14.63
N PHE A 412 10.86 -3.30 13.54
CA PHE A 412 10.53 -4.71 13.55
C PHE A 412 11.75 -5.52 13.10
N ILE A 413 12.15 -6.48 13.90
CA ILE A 413 13.22 -7.44 13.60
C ILE A 413 12.57 -8.81 13.44
N CYS A 414 12.47 -9.29 12.21
CA CYS A 414 11.97 -10.62 11.89
C CYS A 414 13.15 -11.60 11.86
N ASN A 415 13.23 -12.55 12.79
CA ASN A 415 14.22 -13.62 12.79
C ASN A 415 13.60 -14.89 12.18
N LYS A 416 14.02 -15.21 10.95
CA LYS A 416 13.39 -16.28 10.16
C LYS A 416 13.67 -17.68 10.73
N SER A 417 14.89 -17.96 11.16
CA SER A 417 15.25 -19.28 11.71
C SER A 417 14.53 -19.59 13.01
N GLN A 418 14.23 -18.56 13.81
CA GLN A 418 13.53 -18.72 15.09
C GLN A 418 12.01 -18.56 14.98
N GLY A 419 11.50 -18.05 13.86
CA GLY A 419 10.07 -17.73 13.69
C GLY A 419 9.60 -16.66 14.67
N THR A 420 10.45 -15.70 15.00
CA THR A 420 10.15 -14.65 15.98
C THR A 420 10.14 -13.27 15.31
N LEU A 421 9.26 -12.40 15.78
CA LEU A 421 9.19 -11.01 15.37
C LEU A 421 9.42 -10.15 16.61
N SER A 422 10.54 -9.46 16.70
CA SER A 422 10.79 -8.52 17.80
C SER A 422 10.37 -7.13 17.39
N VAL A 423 9.61 -6.43 18.24
CA VAL A 423 9.18 -5.05 18.00
C VAL A 423 9.83 -4.15 19.03
N MET A 424 10.52 -3.11 18.55
CA MET A 424 11.10 -2.04 19.35
C MET A 424 10.40 -0.74 18.98
N LEU A 425 9.64 -0.17 19.90
CA LEU A 425 9.03 1.14 19.72
C LEU A 425 10.13 2.21 19.76
N VAL A 426 10.05 3.19 18.86
CA VAL A 426 11.07 4.24 18.64
C VAL A 426 10.70 5.53 19.37
#